data_AF-A0A7G8V4R7-F1
#
_entry.id   AF-A0A7G8V4R7-F1
#
_cell.length_a   1.000
_cell.length_b   1.000
_cell.length_c   1.000
_cell.angle_alpha   90.00
_cell.angle_beta   90.00
_cell.angle_gamma   90.00
#
_symmetry.space_group_name_H-M   'P 1'
#
loop_
_entity.id
_entity.type
_entity.pdbx_description
1 polymer ?
#
loop_
_entity_poly.entity_id
_entity_poly.type
_entity_poly.pdbx_seq_one_letter_code
_entity_poly.pdbx_strand_id
1 'polypeptide(L)' 'MMEVKLDKTTLPQHGQQVVFQTFIDEEYGTWQEGIYNAKDEYIRISAGNIYDMWGDVIRWEPSA' A
#
# COMPACT_ATOMS: atom_id res chain seq x y z
N MET A 1 4.34 -2.59 15.92
CA MET A 1 3.58 -2.13 14.74
C MET A 1 3.92 -0.66 14.58
N MET A 2 4.57 -0.29 13.48
CA MET A 2 4.96 1.08 13.22
C MET A 2 4.00 1.58 12.14
N GLU A 3 3.02 2.37 12.55
CA GLU A 3 2.05 2.99 11.64
C GLU A 3 2.80 4.00 10.76
N VAL A 4 3.05 3.64 9.50
CA VAL A 4 3.69 4.53 8.55
C VAL A 4 2.61 5.30 7.82
N LYS A 5 2.38 6.55 8.23
CA LYS A 5 1.75 7.55 7.35
C LYS A 5 2.72 7.80 6.21
N LEU A 6 2.25 7.65 4.98
CA LEU A 6 3.07 7.68 3.77
C LEU A 6 4.03 8.87 3.73
N ASP A 7 5.32 8.54 3.83
CA ASP A 7 6.43 9.43 3.52
C ASP A 7 7.34 8.75 2.49
N LYS A 8 7.93 9.52 1.57
CA LYS A 8 8.81 9.03 0.51
C LYS A 8 10.00 8.25 1.07
N THR A 9 10.44 8.59 2.28
CA THR A 9 11.55 7.91 2.96
C THR A 9 11.21 6.50 3.44
N THR A 10 9.92 6.18 3.50
CA THR A 10 9.45 4.93 4.10
C THR A 10 9.08 3.87 3.07
N LEU A 11 8.89 4.24 1.80
CA LEU A 11 8.30 3.39 0.75
C LEU A 11 8.88 1.95 0.71
N PRO A 12 8.05 0.94 0.40
CA PRO A 12 8.50 -0.44 0.30
C PRO A 12 9.51 -0.64 -0.84
N GLN A 13 10.17 -1.79 -0.86
CA GLN A 13 11.02 -2.17 -2.00
C GLN A 13 10.16 -2.58 -3.21
N HIS A 14 10.69 -2.38 -4.42
CA HIS A 14 10.04 -2.87 -5.64
C HIS A 14 9.83 -4.39 -5.56
N GLY A 15 8.60 -4.84 -5.81
CA GLY A 15 8.20 -6.24 -5.72
C GLY A 15 7.91 -6.73 -4.30
N GLN A 16 8.00 -5.87 -3.29
CA GLN A 16 7.68 -6.23 -1.91
C GLN A 16 6.17 -6.40 -1.74
N GLN A 17 5.78 -7.49 -1.08
CA GLN A 17 4.41 -7.68 -0.63
C GLN A 17 4.14 -6.81 0.61
N VAL A 18 3.00 -6.14 0.60
CA VAL A 18 2.59 -5.17 1.60
C VAL A 18 1.12 -5.36 1.95
N VAL A 19 0.78 -5.01 3.18
CA VAL A 19 -0.60 -4.73 3.59
C VAL A 19 -0.79 -3.22 3.55
N PHE A 20 -1.93 -2.74 3.07
CA PHE A 20 -2.20 -1.33 2.93
C PHE A 20 -3.68 -0.99 3.16
N GLN A 21 -3.97 0.28 3.42
CA GLN A 21 -5.33 0.80 3.49
C GLN A 21 -5.50 1.95 2.51
N THR A 22 -6.61 1.93 1.78
CA THR A 22 -7.07 3.10 1.04
C THR A 22 -7.83 4.07 1.95
N PHE A 23 -8.11 5.27 1.46
CA PHE A 23 -8.98 6.21 2.17
C PHE A 23 -10.35 5.58 2.52
N ILE A 24 -10.92 4.79 1.61
CA ILE A 24 -12.20 4.09 1.85
C ILE A 24 -12.01 3.04 2.95
N ASP A 25 -10.95 2.25 2.89
CA ASP A 25 -10.74 1.17 3.87
C ASP A 25 -10.44 1.66 5.28
N GLU A 26 -9.89 2.89 5.42
CA GLU A 26 -9.64 3.51 6.73
C GLU A 26 -10.94 3.70 7.51
N GLU A 27 -12.00 4.17 6.85
CA GLU A 27 -13.33 4.36 7.48
C GLU A 27 -13.88 3.04 8.04
N TYR A 28 -13.52 1.91 7.44
CA TYR A 28 -13.98 0.58 7.82
C TYR A 28 -12.92 -0.26 8.57
N GLY A 29 -11.74 0.30 8.86
CA GLY A 29 -10.63 -0.42 9.49
C GLY A 29 -10.16 -1.66 8.73
N THR A 30 -10.38 -1.72 7.41
CA THR A 30 -10.06 -2.87 6.56
C THR A 30 -8.66 -2.72 5.96
N TRP A 31 -7.94 -3.83 5.77
CA TRP A 31 -6.63 -3.84 5.13
C TRP A 31 -6.66 -4.72 3.89
N GLN A 32 -5.93 -4.31 2.85
CA GLN A 32 -5.76 -5.05 1.62
C GLN A 32 -4.32 -5.53 1.49
N GLU A 33 -4.12 -6.64 0.80
CA GLU A 33 -2.79 -7.14 0.44
C GLU A 33 -2.48 -6.84 -1.02
N GLY A 34 -1.22 -6.49 -1.31
CA GLY A 34 -0.76 -6.28 -2.68
C GLY A 34 0.75 -6.24 -2.79
N ILE A 35 1.24 -6.06 -4.03
CA ILE A 35 2.67 -5.95 -4.33
C ILE A 35 2.98 -4.51 -4.74
N TYR A 36 3.93 -3.88 -4.04
CA TYR A 36 4.39 -2.54 -4.39
C TYR A 36 5.29 -2.56 -5.63
N ASN A 37 4.99 -1.69 -6.60
CA ASN A 37 5.76 -1.55 -7.82
C ASN A 37 6.37 -0.15 -7.94
N ALA A 38 7.63 -0.01 -7.51
CA ALA A 38 8.33 1.27 -7.53
C ALA A 38 8.59 1.89 -8.92
N LYS A 39 8.48 1.13 -10.03
CA LYS A 39 8.64 1.71 -11.39
C LYS A 39 7.46 2.59 -11.80
N ASP A 40 6.37 2.39 -11.09
CA ASP A 40 5.02 2.71 -11.45
C ASP A 40 4.31 3.43 -10.27
N GLU A 41 4.97 3.47 -9.10
CA GLU A 41 4.55 4.09 -7.84
C GLU A 41 3.16 3.64 -7.31
N TYR A 42 2.73 2.43 -7.68
CA TYR A 42 1.43 1.87 -7.28
C TYR A 42 1.53 0.47 -6.66
N ILE A 43 0.43 0.00 -6.07
CA ILE A 43 0.25 -1.37 -5.59
C ILE A 43 -0.60 -2.16 -6.57
N ARG A 44 -0.17 -3.37 -6.94
CA ARG A 44 -0.95 -4.31 -7.75
C ARG A 44 -1.51 -5.43 -6.88
N ILE A 45 -2.80 -5.71 -7.04
CA ILE A 45 -3.45 -6.89 -6.42
C ILE A 45 -3.64 -7.97 -7.48
N SER A 46 -3.59 -9.25 -7.07
CA SER A 46 -3.85 -10.42 -7.94
C SER A 46 -5.16 -10.35 -8.72
N ALA A 47 -6.17 -9.62 -8.23
CA ALA A 47 -7.45 -9.39 -8.91
C ALA A 47 -7.36 -8.38 -10.08
N GLY A 48 -6.19 -7.78 -10.32
CA GLY A 48 -5.97 -6.78 -11.38
C GLY A 48 -6.21 -5.33 -10.95
N ASN A 49 -6.64 -5.10 -9.70
CA ASN A 49 -6.77 -3.75 -9.17
C ASN A 49 -5.37 -3.12 -8.98
N ILE A 50 -5.26 -1.84 -9.33
CA ILE A 50 -4.07 -1.03 -9.15
C ILE A 50 -4.45 0.19 -8.31
N TYR A 51 -3.68 0.45 -7.25
CA TYR A 51 -3.90 1.58 -6.35
C TYR A 51 -2.68 2.49 -6.32
N ASP A 52 -2.90 3.77 -6.56
CA ASP A 52 -1.86 4.80 -6.46
C ASP A 52 -1.43 4.97 -5.00
N MET A 53 -0.12 4.90 -4.76
CA MET A 53 0.40 4.94 -3.40
C MET A 53 0.23 6.33 -2.74
N TRP A 54 -0.04 7.39 -3.51
CA TRP A 54 -0.21 8.75 -3.02
C TRP A 54 -1.65 9.27 -3.11
N GLY A 55 -2.44 8.73 -4.04
CA GLY A 55 -3.81 9.13 -4.32
C GLY A 55 -4.85 8.23 -3.67
N ASP A 56 -4.62 6.92 -3.63
CA ASP A 56 -5.59 5.95 -3.12
C ASP A 56 -5.19 5.43 -1.74
N VAL A 57 -3.92 5.07 -1.57
CA VAL A 57 -3.36 4.48 -0.36
C VAL A 57 -2.98 5.57 0.63
N ILE A 58 -3.29 5.37 1.90
CA ILE A 58 -2.97 6.33 2.98
C ILE A 58 -2.06 5.74 4.07
N ARG A 59 -2.02 4.40 4.18
CA ARG A 59 -1.25 3.65 5.17
C ARG A 59 -0.79 2.33 4.55
N TRP A 60 0.39 1.86 4.93
CA TRP A 60 0.86 0.53 4.56
C TRP A 60 1.89 -0.01 5.56
N GLU A 61 2.07 -1.33 5.56
CA GLU A 61 3.10 -2.03 6.34
C GLU A 61 3.70 -3.19 5.50
N PRO A 62 4.96 -3.57 5.73
CA PRO A 62 5.52 -4.80 5.18
C PRO A 62 4.66 -6.01 5.53
N SER A 63 4.37 -6.91 4.57
CA SER A 63 3.80 -8.21 4.94
C SER A 63 4.87 -9.02 5.69
N ALA A 64 4.48 -9.66 6.80
CA ALA A 64 5.35 -10.51 7.59
C ALA A 64 5.90 -11.72 6.82
#